data_AF-A0A848X8V8-F1
#
_entry.id   AF-A0A848X8V8-F1
#
_cell.length_a   1.000
_cell.length_b   1.000
_cell.length_c   1.000
_cell.angle_alpha   90.00
_cell.angle_beta   90.00
_cell.angle_gamma   90.00
#
_symmetry.space_group_name_H-M   'P 1'
#
loop_
_entity.id
_entity.type
_entity.pdbx_description
1 polymer ?
#
loop_
_entity_poly.entity_id
_entity_poly.type
_entity_poly.pdbx_seq_one_letter_code
_entity_poly.pdbx_strand_id
1 'polypeptide(L)'
;MTDQEISALRWGGIAGILGSLLMLAVFGFLAAFVGLQTLDAEASIERFPEVRAARIIENTAYLLTLALWALHSATLLLAFWTAGLAPALAGCVMSLLGLTILATGAVPHTATTVLSDLYHAPSGMAPIQPVLVVAWEAIQGWVDAIVVTGLVLTPIGMGLFGLAMRRAPGFGPWTGWISLGLCLAGLVAAGMGLAQEGDIVGVGIFALVFFHLIVGWKSVQLPA
;
A
#
# COMPACT_ATOMS: atom_id res chain seq x y z
N MET A 1 15.67 -25.70 4.82
CA MET A 1 14.54 -25.17 5.61
C MET A 1 13.91 -26.36 6.30
N THR A 2 13.40 -26.16 7.51
CA THR A 2 12.57 -27.15 8.21
C THR A 2 11.14 -27.13 7.67
N ASP A 3 10.39 -28.21 7.86
CA ASP A 3 8.97 -28.30 7.49
C ASP A 3 8.13 -27.16 8.11
N GLN A 4 8.49 -26.74 9.32
CA GLN A 4 7.84 -25.64 10.02
C GLN A 4 8.11 -24.29 9.34
N GLU A 5 9.35 -24.04 8.91
CA GLU A 5 9.72 -22.84 8.14
C GLU A 5 8.99 -22.79 6.79
N ILE A 6 8.88 -23.94 6.11
CA ILE A 6 8.16 -24.06 4.84
C ILE A 6 6.66 -23.81 5.04
N SER A 7 6.07 -24.39 6.10
CA SER A 7 4.66 -24.15 6.45
C SER A 7 4.39 -22.67 6.75
N ALA A 8 5.23 -22.03 7.57
CA ALA A 8 5.11 -20.61 7.87
C ALA A 8 5.22 -19.75 6.60
N LEU A 9 6.15 -20.08 5.70
CA LEU A 9 6.32 -19.41 4.43
C LEU A 9 5.11 -19.60 3.49
N ARG A 10 4.51 -20.78 3.45
CA ARG A 10 3.27 -21.03 2.68
C ARG A 10 2.11 -20.19 3.20
N TRP A 11 1.91 -20.13 4.52
CA TRP A 11 0.90 -19.26 5.13
C TRP A 11 1.16 -17.78 4.83
N GLY A 12 2.42 -17.35 4.90
CA GLY A 12 2.83 -16.03 4.49
C GLY A 12 2.55 -15.74 3.02
N GLY A 13 2.80 -16.72 2.14
CA GLY A 13 2.50 -16.63 0.71
C GLY A 13 1.00 -16.51 0.43
N ILE A 14 0.16 -17.28 1.13
CA ILE A 14 -1.30 -17.15 1.09
C ILE A 14 -1.73 -15.75 1.53
N ALA A 15 -1.15 -15.21 2.62
CA ALA A 15 -1.42 -13.86 3.06
C ALA A 15 -1.05 -12.83 1.98
N GLY A 16 0.12 -12.98 1.34
CA GLY A 16 0.54 -12.13 0.22
C GLY A 16 -0.44 -12.14 -0.95
N ILE A 17 -0.91 -13.33 -1.35
CA ILE A 17 -1.90 -13.48 -2.42
C ILE A 17 -3.24 -12.85 -2.03
N LEU A 18 -3.78 -13.18 -0.85
CA LEU A 18 -5.07 -12.66 -0.38
C LEU A 18 -5.05 -11.14 -0.25
N GLY A 19 -3.99 -10.57 0.31
CA GLY A 19 -3.83 -9.11 0.37
C GLY A 19 -3.79 -8.49 -1.01
N SER A 20 -3.10 -9.12 -1.97
CA SER A 20 -3.02 -8.62 -3.35
C SER A 20 -4.38 -8.63 -4.06
N LEU A 21 -5.14 -9.72 -3.91
CA LEU A 21 -6.50 -9.83 -4.47
C LEU A 21 -7.46 -8.84 -3.79
N LEU A 22 -7.34 -8.65 -2.48
CA LEU A 22 -8.12 -7.66 -1.73
C LEU A 22 -7.80 -6.24 -2.21
N MET A 23 -6.53 -5.89 -2.45
CA MET A 23 -6.16 -4.59 -3.01
C MET A 23 -6.80 -4.37 -4.39
N LEU A 24 -6.76 -5.38 -5.27
CA LEU A 24 -7.40 -5.29 -6.58
C LEU A 24 -8.91 -5.07 -6.44
N ALA A 25 -9.55 -5.73 -5.48
CA ALA A 25 -10.95 -5.50 -5.16
C ALA A 25 -11.21 -4.07 -4.63
N VAL A 26 -10.31 -3.51 -3.82
CA VAL A 26 -10.38 -2.11 -3.34
C VAL A 26 -10.36 -1.13 -4.53
N PHE A 27 -9.44 -1.30 -5.50
CA PHE A 27 -9.44 -0.45 -6.70
C PHE A 27 -10.72 -0.59 -7.53
N GLY A 28 -11.21 -1.82 -7.71
CA GLY A 28 -12.49 -2.04 -8.40
C GLY A 28 -13.67 -1.39 -7.68
N PHE A 29 -13.68 -1.47 -6.34
CA PHE A 29 -14.69 -0.85 -5.50
C PHE A 29 -14.64 0.68 -5.59
N LEU A 30 -13.44 1.28 -5.53
CA LEU A 30 -13.26 2.72 -5.73
C LEU A 30 -13.78 3.18 -7.08
N ALA A 31 -13.41 2.49 -8.16
CA ALA A 31 -13.87 2.81 -9.50
C ALA A 31 -15.40 2.78 -9.63
N ALA A 32 -16.05 1.82 -8.97
CA ALA A 32 -17.50 1.63 -9.04
C ALA A 32 -18.31 2.59 -8.15
N PHE A 33 -17.84 2.89 -6.94
CA PHE A 33 -18.64 3.58 -5.92
C PHE A 33 -18.16 5.01 -5.59
N VAL A 34 -16.89 5.32 -5.82
CA VAL A 34 -16.31 6.65 -5.54
C VAL A 34 -15.98 7.39 -6.84
N GLY A 35 -15.59 6.67 -7.88
CA GLY A 35 -15.09 7.23 -9.12
C GLY A 35 -13.58 7.50 -9.07
N LEU A 36 -12.95 7.51 -10.24
CA LEU A 36 -11.49 7.71 -10.40
C LEU A 36 -11.12 9.16 -10.72
N GLN A 37 -12.09 10.06 -10.78
CA GLN A 37 -11.86 11.45 -11.15
C GLN A 37 -11.19 12.20 -10.00
N THR A 38 -10.15 12.95 -10.31
CA THR A 38 -9.57 13.93 -9.39
C THR A 38 -10.53 15.11 -9.28
N LEU A 39 -11.03 15.34 -8.07
CA LEU A 39 -11.85 16.49 -7.73
C LEU A 39 -10.98 17.53 -7.02
N ASP A 40 -11.28 18.81 -7.20
CA ASP A 40 -10.70 19.84 -6.35
C ASP A 40 -11.17 19.69 -4.89
N ALA A 41 -10.58 20.47 -3.99
CA ALA A 41 -10.85 20.37 -2.56
C ALA A 41 -12.32 20.69 -2.22
N GLU A 42 -12.93 21.66 -2.91
CA GLU A 42 -14.31 22.10 -2.66
C GLU A 42 -15.32 21.06 -3.12
N ALA A 43 -15.18 20.55 -4.35
CA ALA A 43 -16.01 19.47 -4.87
C ALA A 43 -15.83 18.18 -4.06
N SER A 44 -14.62 17.92 -3.55
CA SER A 44 -14.34 16.77 -2.68
C SER A 44 -15.06 16.85 -1.35
N ILE A 45 -15.01 18.00 -0.66
CA ILE A 45 -15.66 18.17 0.65
C ILE A 45 -17.18 18.16 0.52
N GLU A 46 -17.73 18.78 -0.54
CA GLU A 46 -19.17 18.79 -0.86
C GLU A 46 -19.70 17.37 -1.14
N ARG A 47 -18.96 16.58 -1.92
CA ARG A 47 -19.37 15.20 -2.28
C ARG A 47 -19.13 14.18 -1.16
N PHE A 48 -18.30 14.49 -0.16
CA PHE A 48 -17.89 13.53 0.85
C PHE A 48 -19.04 12.79 1.56
N PRO A 49 -20.18 13.41 1.93
CA PRO A 49 -21.30 12.71 2.55
C PRO A 49 -21.82 11.52 1.72
N GLU A 50 -21.81 11.64 0.39
CA GLU A 50 -22.29 10.59 -0.52
C GLU A 50 -21.35 9.37 -0.55
N VAL A 51 -20.04 9.63 -0.48
CA VAL A 51 -19.00 8.59 -0.60
C VAL A 51 -18.48 8.12 0.77
N ARG A 52 -18.91 8.72 1.88
CA ARG A 52 -18.38 8.48 3.23
C ARG A 52 -18.38 6.99 3.60
N ALA A 53 -19.51 6.31 3.41
CA ALA A 53 -19.62 4.89 3.73
C ALA A 53 -18.68 4.02 2.86
N ALA A 54 -18.59 4.34 1.56
CA ALA A 54 -17.67 3.66 0.64
C ALA A 54 -16.21 3.85 1.07
N ARG A 55 -15.81 5.06 1.46
CA ARG A 55 -14.46 5.37 1.97
C ARG A 55 -14.11 4.61 3.25
N ILE A 56 -15.07 4.41 4.17
CA ILE A 56 -14.83 3.62 5.38
C ILE A 56 -14.57 2.15 5.05
N ILE A 57 -15.37 1.56 4.16
CA ILE A 57 -15.21 0.17 3.71
C ILE A 57 -13.86 0.01 3.00
N GLU A 58 -13.56 0.90 2.07
CA GLU A 58 -12.29 0.96 1.34
C GLU A 58 -11.10 0.99 2.31
N ASN A 59 -11.07 1.96 3.24
CA ASN A 59 -9.96 2.12 4.19
C ASN A 59 -9.79 0.88 5.08
N THR A 60 -10.88 0.22 5.46
CA THR A 60 -10.84 -1.02 6.25
C THR A 60 -10.21 -2.17 5.46
N ALA A 61 -10.64 -2.37 4.22
CA ALA A 61 -10.10 -3.40 3.32
C ALA A 61 -8.63 -3.12 2.93
N TYR A 62 -8.29 -1.85 2.73
CA TYR A 62 -6.93 -1.38 2.52
C TYR A 62 -6.03 -1.71 3.72
N LEU A 63 -6.44 -1.37 4.95
CA LEU A 63 -5.69 -1.71 6.17
C LEU A 63 -5.49 -3.21 6.35
N LEU A 64 -6.52 -4.02 6.09
CA LEU A 64 -6.42 -5.47 6.13
C LEU A 64 -5.40 -6.00 5.10
N THR A 65 -5.38 -5.41 3.90
CA THR A 65 -4.38 -5.72 2.88
C THR A 65 -2.96 -5.44 3.38
N LEU A 66 -2.72 -4.26 3.95
CA LEU A 66 -1.39 -3.90 4.45
C LEU A 66 -0.94 -4.84 5.57
N ALA A 67 -1.85 -5.28 6.45
CA ALA A 67 -1.55 -6.25 7.49
C ALA A 67 -1.15 -7.63 6.91
N LEU A 68 -1.85 -8.09 5.87
CA LEU A 68 -1.51 -9.33 5.17
C LEU A 68 -0.16 -9.25 4.46
N TRP A 69 0.14 -8.11 3.85
CA TRP A 69 1.45 -7.85 3.24
C TRP A 69 2.58 -7.74 4.27
N ALA A 70 2.31 -7.18 5.44
CA ALA A 70 3.26 -7.15 6.56
C ALA A 70 3.57 -8.57 7.05
N LEU A 71 2.54 -9.42 7.20
CA LEU A 71 2.72 -10.84 7.54
C LEU A 71 3.55 -11.56 6.48
N HIS A 72 3.27 -11.35 5.20
CA HIS A 72 4.07 -11.93 4.11
C HIS A 72 5.53 -11.49 4.21
N SER A 73 5.80 -10.20 4.42
CA SER A 73 7.17 -9.66 4.56
C SER A 73 7.91 -10.28 5.75
N ALA A 74 7.24 -10.45 6.90
CA ALA A 74 7.82 -11.08 8.08
C ALA A 74 8.20 -12.55 7.81
N THR A 75 7.34 -13.30 7.11
CA THR A 75 7.66 -14.71 6.76
C THR A 75 8.79 -14.83 5.74
N LEU A 76 8.94 -13.86 4.82
CA LEU A 76 10.07 -13.81 3.90
C LEU A 76 11.40 -13.59 4.64
N LEU A 77 11.42 -12.77 5.70
CA LEU A 77 12.62 -12.63 6.54
C LEU A 77 13.06 -13.98 7.13
N LEU A 78 12.11 -14.73 7.71
CA LEU A 78 12.38 -16.04 8.29
C LEU A 78 12.93 -17.01 7.22
N ALA A 79 12.39 -16.94 6.01
CA ALA A 79 12.78 -17.78 4.90
C ALA A 79 14.24 -17.55 4.41
N PHE A 80 14.76 -16.34 4.56
CA PHE A 80 16.09 -15.98 4.05
C PHE A 80 17.18 -15.90 5.11
N TRP A 81 16.88 -16.36 6.33
CA TRP A 81 17.79 -16.29 7.47
C TRP A 81 19.18 -16.90 7.18
N THR A 82 19.26 -17.94 6.36
CA THR A 82 20.51 -18.66 6.06
C THR A 82 21.16 -18.31 4.71
N ALA A 83 20.41 -17.72 3.77
CA ALA A 83 20.88 -17.46 2.40
C ALA A 83 21.21 -15.99 2.10
N GLY A 84 20.66 -15.06 2.89
CA GLY A 84 20.76 -13.63 2.61
C GLY A 84 20.19 -12.78 3.74
N LEU A 85 20.61 -13.02 4.98
CA LEU A 85 20.04 -12.36 6.16
C LEU A 85 20.09 -10.84 6.08
N ALA A 86 21.24 -10.26 5.73
CA ALA A 86 21.39 -8.80 5.68
C ALA A 86 20.37 -8.12 4.72
N PRO A 87 20.29 -8.50 3.42
CA PRO A 87 19.30 -7.93 2.52
C PRO A 87 17.86 -8.30 2.91
N ALA A 88 17.60 -9.48 3.47
CA ALA A 88 16.25 -9.86 3.90
C ALA A 88 15.78 -9.06 5.14
N LEU A 89 16.66 -8.83 6.11
CA LEU A 89 16.38 -8.04 7.30
C LEU A 89 16.12 -6.58 6.93
N ALA A 90 17.01 -5.99 6.12
CA ALA A 90 16.81 -4.65 5.60
C ALA A 90 15.51 -4.56 4.77
N GLY A 91 15.24 -5.56 3.93
CA GLY A 91 14.01 -5.65 3.14
C GLY A 91 12.75 -5.69 4.01
N CYS A 92 12.76 -6.49 5.07
CA CYS A 92 11.67 -6.59 6.02
C CYS A 92 11.44 -5.29 6.78
N VAL A 93 12.50 -4.67 7.32
CA VAL A 93 12.42 -3.38 8.02
C VAL A 93 11.84 -2.32 7.10
N MET A 94 12.38 -2.16 5.89
CA MET A 94 11.90 -1.17 4.93
C MET A 94 10.45 -1.40 4.51
N SER A 95 10.06 -2.66 4.29
CA SER A 95 8.69 -3.02 3.95
C SER A 95 7.74 -2.70 5.10
N LEU A 96 8.04 -3.11 6.33
CA LEU A 96 7.17 -2.86 7.48
C LEU A 96 7.05 -1.36 7.80
N LEU A 97 8.14 -0.61 7.68
CA LEU A 97 8.15 0.84 7.89
C LEU A 97 7.30 1.54 6.81
N GLY A 98 7.48 1.17 5.54
CA GLY A 98 6.66 1.66 4.43
C GLY A 98 5.17 1.32 4.58
N LEU A 99 4.84 0.06 4.92
CA LEU A 99 3.46 -0.38 5.16
C LEU A 99 2.81 0.31 6.36
N THR A 100 3.58 0.62 7.42
CA THR A 100 3.08 1.37 8.58
C THR A 100 2.76 2.82 8.21
N ILE A 101 3.61 3.43 7.39
CA ILE A 101 3.36 4.78 6.85
C ILE A 101 2.13 4.75 5.95
N LEU A 102 2.03 3.79 5.04
CA LEU A 102 0.84 3.59 4.20
C LEU A 102 -0.44 3.41 5.01
N ALA A 103 -0.38 2.65 6.12
CA ALA A 103 -1.51 2.45 7.01
C ALA A 103 -1.92 3.74 7.72
N THR A 104 -0.95 4.61 8.04
CA THR A 104 -1.21 5.94 8.61
C THR A 104 -2.04 6.80 7.64
N GLY A 105 -1.90 6.60 6.32
CA GLY A 105 -2.70 7.27 5.29
C GLY A 105 -4.20 6.96 5.36
N ALA A 106 -4.61 5.88 6.05
CA ALA A 106 -6.02 5.58 6.26
C ALA A 106 -6.63 6.34 7.45
N VAL A 107 -5.84 6.97 8.33
CA VAL A 107 -6.29 7.64 9.56
C VAL A 107 -7.02 8.98 9.32
N PRO A 108 -6.62 9.83 8.33
CA PRO A 108 -7.22 11.15 8.14
C PRO A 108 -8.72 11.17 7.85
N HIS A 109 -9.35 10.03 7.54
CA HIS A 109 -10.79 9.94 7.35
C HIS A 109 -11.61 10.47 8.55
N THR A 110 -11.06 10.42 9.76
CA THR A 110 -11.70 10.98 10.97
C THR A 110 -11.75 12.50 10.92
N ALA A 111 -10.66 13.15 10.49
CA ALA A 111 -10.60 14.59 10.32
C ALA A 111 -11.44 15.06 9.13
N THR A 112 -11.41 14.35 7.99
CA THR A 112 -12.24 14.70 6.83
C THR A 112 -13.74 14.58 7.14
N THR A 113 -14.14 13.62 7.99
CA THR A 113 -15.53 13.52 8.46
C THR A 113 -15.96 14.77 9.22
N VAL A 114 -15.15 15.23 10.18
CA VAL A 114 -15.43 16.44 10.96
C VAL A 114 -15.51 17.68 10.07
N LEU A 115 -14.56 17.84 9.14
CA LEU A 115 -14.57 18.98 8.21
C LEU A 115 -15.80 18.97 7.31
N SER A 116 -16.18 17.80 6.78
CA SER A 116 -17.38 17.67 5.96
C SER A 116 -18.65 18.01 6.74
N ASP A 117 -18.76 17.56 7.99
CA ASP A 117 -19.93 17.88 8.84
C ASP A 117 -20.03 19.40 9.13
N LEU A 118 -18.89 20.06 9.38
CA LEU A 118 -18.85 21.52 9.56
C LEU A 118 -19.18 22.29 8.28
N TYR A 119 -18.74 21.78 7.12
CA TYR A 119 -18.99 22.41 5.82
C TYR A 119 -20.48 22.42 5.46
N HIS A 120 -21.19 21.35 5.81
CA HIS A 120 -22.64 21.19 5.59
C HIS A 120 -23.51 21.71 6.75
N ALA A 121 -22.91 22.34 7.76
CA ALA A 121 -23.64 22.88 8.89
C ALA A 121 -24.52 24.10 8.48
N PRO A 122 -25.55 24.47 9.28
CA PRO A 122 -26.46 25.57 8.96
C PRO A 122 -25.76 26.90 8.64
N SER A 123 -26.50 27.79 7.95
CA SER A 123 -26.02 29.03 7.28
C SER A 123 -25.15 29.99 8.09
N GLY A 124 -25.13 29.88 9.43
CA GLY A 124 -24.19 30.63 10.29
C GLY A 124 -22.71 30.27 10.07
N MET A 125 -22.42 29.15 9.40
CA MET A 125 -21.05 28.70 9.09
C MET A 125 -20.57 29.04 7.66
N ALA A 126 -21.40 29.67 6.82
CA ALA A 126 -20.99 30.06 5.46
C ALA A 126 -19.68 30.90 5.42
N PRO A 127 -19.42 31.84 6.36
CA PRO A 127 -18.18 32.59 6.37
C PRO A 127 -16.90 31.76 6.60
N ILE A 128 -17.01 30.56 7.17
CA ILE A 128 -15.85 29.69 7.47
C ILE A 128 -15.62 28.60 6.41
N GLN A 129 -16.54 28.42 5.45
CA GLN A 129 -16.40 27.39 4.41
C GLN A 129 -15.07 27.48 3.63
N PRO A 130 -14.58 28.67 3.20
CA PRO A 130 -13.28 28.76 2.54
C PRO A 130 -12.12 28.25 3.40
N VAL A 131 -12.19 28.45 4.72
CA VAL A 131 -11.19 27.94 5.68
C VAL A 131 -11.25 26.42 5.77
N LEU A 132 -12.45 25.83 5.74
CA LEU A 132 -12.63 24.38 5.74
C LEU A 132 -12.12 23.73 4.46
N VAL A 133 -12.28 24.38 3.31
CA VAL A 133 -11.72 23.92 2.02
C VAL A 133 -10.19 23.91 2.06
N VAL A 134 -9.56 24.97 2.57
CA VAL A 134 -8.08 25.00 2.75
C VAL A 134 -7.61 23.94 3.74
N ALA A 135 -8.34 23.73 4.84
CA ALA A 135 -8.02 22.67 5.80
C ALA A 135 -8.14 21.28 5.17
N TRP A 136 -9.14 21.07 4.31
CA TRP A 136 -9.31 19.84 3.55
C TRP A 136 -8.13 19.61 2.61
N GLU A 137 -7.77 20.60 1.80
CA GLU A 137 -6.64 20.55 0.88
C GLU A 137 -5.33 20.23 1.61
N ALA A 138 -5.09 20.89 2.75
CA ALA A 138 -3.92 20.61 3.58
C ALA A 138 -3.89 19.15 4.07
N ILE A 139 -5.03 18.59 4.50
CA ILE A 139 -5.12 17.19 4.90
C ILE A 139 -4.83 16.26 3.72
N GLN A 140 -5.36 16.55 2.52
CA GLN A 140 -5.10 15.74 1.33
C GLN A 140 -3.61 15.78 0.96
N GLY A 141 -2.98 16.95 0.97
CA GLY A 141 -1.54 17.06 0.72
C GLY A 141 -0.69 16.25 1.71
N TRP A 142 -1.12 16.16 2.98
CA TRP A 142 -0.47 15.29 3.97
C TRP A 142 -0.68 13.80 3.65
N VAL A 143 -1.90 13.40 3.25
CA VAL A 143 -2.19 12.03 2.81
C VAL A 143 -1.31 11.65 1.62
N ASP A 144 -1.21 12.51 0.62
CA ASP A 144 -0.40 12.26 -0.58
C ASP A 144 1.08 12.08 -0.22
N ALA A 145 1.63 12.94 0.64
CA ALA A 145 3.00 12.82 1.12
C ALA A 145 3.25 11.50 1.87
N ILE A 146 2.30 11.07 2.71
CA ILE A 146 2.35 9.79 3.42
C ILE A 146 2.33 8.63 2.44
N VAL A 147 1.41 8.63 1.47
CA VAL A 147 1.27 7.58 0.46
C VAL A 147 2.56 7.47 -0.36
N VAL A 148 3.06 8.59 -0.87
CA VAL A 148 4.31 8.63 -1.65
C VAL A 148 5.49 8.12 -0.82
N THR A 149 5.62 8.55 0.44
CA THR A 149 6.70 8.07 1.33
C THR A 149 6.62 6.55 1.51
N GLY A 150 5.42 6.04 1.78
CA GLY A 150 5.18 4.60 1.88
C GLY A 150 5.49 3.83 0.60
N LEU A 151 5.18 4.41 -0.56
CA LEU A 151 5.51 3.89 -1.89
C LEU A 151 6.98 4.06 -2.29
N VAL A 152 7.78 4.83 -1.57
CA VAL A 152 9.24 4.80 -1.73
C VAL A 152 9.83 3.65 -0.91
N LEU A 153 9.45 3.56 0.36
CA LEU A 153 10.07 2.62 1.29
C LEU A 153 9.70 1.16 1.01
N THR A 154 8.43 0.89 0.68
CA THR A 154 7.95 -0.49 0.46
C THR A 154 8.61 -1.13 -0.76
N PRO A 155 8.70 -0.47 -1.94
CA PRO A 155 9.46 -1.00 -3.08
C PRO A 155 10.95 -1.18 -2.83
N ILE A 156 11.60 -0.32 -2.05
CA ILE A 156 13.00 -0.57 -1.62
C ILE A 156 13.07 -1.90 -0.87
N GLY A 157 12.12 -2.14 0.04
CA GLY A 157 11.97 -3.42 0.74
C GLY A 157 11.86 -4.61 -0.23
N MET A 158 11.02 -4.50 -1.26
CA MET A 158 10.87 -5.51 -2.31
C MET A 158 12.17 -5.76 -3.08
N GLY A 159 12.90 -4.72 -3.44
CA GLY A 159 14.19 -4.84 -4.13
C GLY A 159 15.23 -5.57 -3.28
N LEU A 160 15.29 -5.26 -1.98
CA LEU A 160 16.17 -5.93 -1.03
C LEU A 160 15.79 -7.40 -0.83
N PHE A 161 14.50 -7.73 -0.74
CA PHE A 161 14.03 -9.12 -0.80
C PHE A 161 14.42 -9.79 -2.12
N GLY A 162 14.32 -9.08 -3.24
CA GLY A 162 14.79 -9.56 -4.55
C GLY A 162 16.27 -9.94 -4.55
N LEU A 163 17.14 -9.13 -3.93
CA LEU A 163 18.55 -9.45 -3.76
C LEU A 163 18.76 -10.71 -2.92
N ALA A 164 18.01 -10.88 -1.83
CA ALA A 164 18.06 -12.08 -0.99
C ALA A 164 17.61 -13.34 -1.77
N MET A 165 16.50 -13.24 -2.53
CA MET A 165 15.93 -14.33 -3.33
C MET A 165 16.90 -14.89 -4.37
N ARG A 166 17.76 -14.05 -4.97
CA ARG A 166 18.76 -14.49 -5.95
C ARG A 166 19.76 -15.50 -5.40
N ARG A 167 19.97 -15.50 -4.08
CA ARG A 167 20.87 -16.44 -3.37
C ARG A 167 20.11 -17.59 -2.71
N ALA A 168 18.79 -17.55 -2.70
CA ALA A 168 17.94 -18.55 -2.06
C ALA A 168 17.54 -19.66 -3.06
N PRO A 169 17.93 -20.93 -2.81
CA PRO A 169 17.66 -22.04 -3.73
C PRO A 169 16.18 -22.25 -4.07
N GLY A 170 15.27 -21.94 -3.14
CA GLY A 170 13.82 -22.11 -3.34
C GLY A 170 13.18 -21.08 -4.27
N PHE A 171 13.66 -19.83 -4.29
CA PHE A 171 13.06 -18.74 -5.06
C PHE A 171 13.74 -18.55 -6.42
N GLY A 172 15.05 -18.75 -6.48
CA GLY A 172 15.84 -18.65 -7.71
C GLY A 172 16.04 -17.22 -8.24
N PRO A 173 16.89 -17.06 -9.26
CA PRO A 173 17.29 -15.75 -9.77
C PRO A 173 16.16 -14.99 -10.48
N TRP A 174 15.23 -15.69 -11.13
CA TRP A 174 14.13 -15.09 -11.87
C TRP A 174 13.20 -14.28 -10.96
N THR A 175 12.79 -14.87 -9.83
CA THR A 175 11.94 -14.18 -8.84
C THR A 175 12.65 -12.95 -8.28
N GLY A 176 13.96 -13.06 -8.02
CA GLY A 176 14.76 -11.93 -7.58
C GLY A 176 14.83 -10.77 -8.59
N TRP A 177 14.96 -11.08 -9.89
CA TRP A 177 14.96 -10.05 -10.95
C TRP A 177 13.60 -9.37 -11.12
N ILE A 178 12.51 -10.12 -11.01
CA ILE A 178 11.15 -9.53 -11.03
C ILE A 178 10.96 -8.57 -9.86
N SER A 179 11.33 -8.98 -8.65
CA SER A 179 11.24 -8.12 -7.46
C SER A 179 12.05 -6.82 -7.62
N LEU A 180 13.23 -6.89 -8.26
CA LEU A 180 14.03 -5.70 -8.59
C LEU A 180 13.35 -4.81 -9.65
N GLY A 181 12.77 -5.40 -10.70
CA GLY A 181 12.02 -4.66 -11.72
C GLY A 181 10.79 -3.96 -11.15
N LEU A 182 10.03 -4.64 -10.29
CA LEU A 182 8.89 -4.07 -9.58
C LEU A 182 9.32 -2.98 -8.58
N CYS A 183 10.45 -3.17 -7.90
CA CYS A 183 11.07 -2.11 -7.07
C CYS A 183 11.33 -0.85 -7.89
N LEU A 184 11.99 -0.99 -9.04
CA LEU A 184 12.27 0.14 -9.92
C LEU A 184 10.98 0.82 -10.40
N ALA A 185 9.98 0.05 -10.84
CA ALA A 185 8.69 0.59 -11.25
C ALA A 185 8.01 1.37 -10.12
N GLY A 186 8.03 0.84 -8.89
CA GLY A 186 7.49 1.51 -7.71
C GLY A 186 8.23 2.81 -7.37
N LEU A 187 9.56 2.82 -7.45
CA LEU A 187 10.37 4.02 -7.21
C LEU A 187 10.15 5.10 -8.27
N VAL A 188 10.06 4.72 -9.55
CA VAL A 188 9.74 5.65 -10.63
C VAL A 188 8.35 6.24 -10.41
N ALA A 189 7.36 5.42 -10.10
CA ALA A 189 6.00 5.88 -9.80
C ALA A 189 5.97 6.86 -8.62
N ALA A 190 6.67 6.57 -7.52
CA ALA A 190 6.75 7.47 -6.37
C ALA A 190 7.45 8.79 -6.72
N GLY A 191 8.55 8.74 -7.49
CA GLY A 191 9.26 9.93 -7.95
C GLY A 191 8.42 10.82 -8.85
N MET A 192 7.63 10.23 -9.75
CA MET A 192 6.70 10.97 -10.61
C MET A 192 5.48 11.49 -9.84
N GLY A 193 5.03 10.78 -8.81
CA GLY A 193 4.02 11.28 -7.87
C GLY A 193 4.46 12.57 -7.14
N LEU A 194 5.74 12.68 -6.77
CA LEU A 194 6.30 13.93 -6.22
C LEU A 194 6.30 15.09 -7.23
N ALA A 195 6.35 14.78 -8.53
CA ALA A 195 6.28 15.76 -9.61
C ALA A 195 4.83 16.17 -9.96
N GLN A 196 3.84 15.79 -9.12
CA GLN A 196 2.40 16.05 -9.26
C GLN A 196 1.71 15.31 -10.42
N GLU A 197 2.27 14.19 -10.89
CA GLU A 197 1.61 13.30 -11.84
C GLU A 197 0.77 12.25 -11.07
N GLY A 198 -0.38 12.66 -10.52
CA GLY A 198 -1.17 11.86 -9.58
C GLY A 198 -1.59 10.46 -10.07
N ASP A 199 -1.88 10.30 -11.36
CA ASP A 199 -2.35 9.03 -11.93
C ASP A 199 -1.31 7.90 -11.87
N ILE A 200 -0.02 8.25 -11.78
CA ILE A 200 1.05 7.25 -11.80
C ILE A 200 1.29 6.58 -10.45
N VAL A 201 0.75 7.14 -9.35
CA VAL A 201 0.81 6.56 -8.00
C VAL A 201 0.20 5.14 -8.00
N GLY A 202 -0.83 4.92 -8.83
CA GLY A 202 -1.43 3.60 -9.04
C GLY A 202 -0.41 2.55 -9.50
N VAL A 203 0.55 2.92 -10.36
CA VAL A 203 1.62 2.00 -10.83
C VAL A 203 2.46 1.50 -9.65
N GLY A 204 2.76 2.38 -8.68
CA GLY A 204 3.49 2.01 -7.47
C GLY A 204 2.73 0.99 -6.64
N ILE A 205 1.42 1.19 -6.46
CA ILE A 205 0.57 0.23 -5.73
C ILE A 205 0.46 -1.09 -6.48
N PHE A 206 0.30 -1.07 -7.81
CA PHE A 206 0.30 -2.30 -8.62
C PHE A 206 1.63 -3.04 -8.54
N ALA A 207 2.76 -2.35 -8.44
CA ALA A 207 4.05 -3.00 -8.23
C ALA A 207 4.08 -3.79 -6.91
N LEU A 208 3.50 -3.24 -5.83
CA LEU A 208 3.33 -3.95 -4.55
C LEU A 208 2.41 -5.17 -4.72
N VAL A 209 1.25 -4.99 -5.37
CA VAL A 209 0.29 -6.08 -5.65
C VAL A 209 0.97 -7.22 -6.38
N PHE A 210 1.66 -6.93 -7.49
CA PHE A 210 2.32 -7.97 -8.28
C PHE A 210 3.46 -8.64 -7.51
N PHE A 211 4.21 -7.89 -6.69
CA PHE A 211 5.25 -8.49 -5.86
C PHE A 211 4.66 -9.49 -4.86
N HIS A 212 3.69 -9.06 -4.06
CA HIS A 212 3.08 -9.94 -3.06
C HIS A 212 2.35 -11.13 -3.70
N LEU A 213 1.76 -10.95 -4.88
CA LEU A 213 1.12 -12.02 -5.64
C LEU A 213 2.13 -13.04 -6.20
N ILE A 214 3.14 -12.59 -6.93
CA ILE A 214 4.13 -13.46 -7.60
C ILE A 214 4.99 -14.18 -6.56
N VAL A 215 5.53 -13.43 -5.59
CA VAL A 215 6.36 -14.00 -4.53
C VAL A 215 5.51 -14.89 -3.62
N GLY A 216 4.28 -14.49 -3.30
CA GLY A 216 3.38 -15.30 -2.47
C GLY A 216 3.00 -16.61 -3.14
N TRP A 217 2.72 -16.57 -4.45
CA TRP A 217 2.51 -17.77 -5.25
C TRP A 217 3.73 -18.69 -5.24
N LYS A 218 4.93 -18.12 -5.41
CA LYS A 218 6.17 -18.89 -5.34
C LYS A 218 6.38 -19.55 -3.97
N SER A 219 6.07 -18.84 -2.89
CA SER A 219 6.14 -19.34 -1.51
C SER A 219 5.22 -20.54 -1.28
N VAL A 220 4.01 -20.54 -1.87
CA VAL A 220 3.05 -21.65 -1.78
C VAL A 220 3.54 -22.90 -2.53
N GLN A 221 4.25 -22.71 -3.66
CA GLN A 221 4.72 -23.79 -4.53
C GLN A 221 5.99 -24.50 -4.05
N LEU A 222 6.64 -24.03 -2.98
CA LEU A 222 7.87 -24.67 -2.49
C LEU A 222 7.56 -26.10 -2.03
N PRO A 223 8.40 -27.10 -2.37
CA PRO A 223 8.24 -28.46 -1.86
C PRO A 223 8.38 -28.47 -0.33
N ALA A 224 7.66 -29.38 0.33
CA ALA A 224 7.84 -29.66 1.75
C ALA A 224 9.15 -30.42 1.96
#